data_AF-D8R087-F1
#
_entry.id   AF-D8R087-F1
#
_cell.length_a   1.000
_cell.length_b   1.000
_cell.length_c   1.000
_cell.angle_alpha   90.00
_cell.angle_beta   90.00
_cell.angle_gamma   90.00
#
_symmetry.space_group_name_H-M   'P 1'
#
loop_
_entity.id
_entity.type
_entity.pdbx_description
1 polymer ?
#
loop_
_entity_poly.entity_id
_entity_poly.type
_entity_poly.pdbx_seq_one_letter_code
_entity_poly.pdbx_strand_id
1 'polypeptide(L)'
;RRPLDVIVVIFLLVNIPIVLFLEAQAVLPSWLFPKFLQGLVKWHVRANGDFFMRDMPSYFKGIVLADLFFRLPLLFLNAKAFYYG
;
A
#
# COMPACT_ATOMS: atom_id res chain seq x y z
N ARG A 1 21.32 3.50 17.19
CA ARG A 1 20.38 2.87 16.22
C ARG A 1 21.18 1.93 15.34
N ARG A 2 20.77 0.67 15.20
CA ARG A 2 21.48 -0.28 14.33
C ARG A 2 21.16 0.12 12.88
N PRO A 3 22.10 0.02 11.93
CA PRO A 3 21.84 0.40 10.53
C PRO A 3 20.64 -0.36 9.92
N LEU A 4 20.37 -1.57 10.40
CA LEU A 4 19.20 -2.36 10.03
C LEU A 4 17.87 -1.68 10.41
N ASP A 5 17.81 -1.01 11.57
CA ASP A 5 16.57 -0.37 12.05
C ASP A 5 16.15 0.77 11.11
N VAL A 6 17.14 1.52 10.59
CA VAL A 6 16.89 2.61 9.63
C VAL A 6 16.35 2.06 8.30
N ILE A 7 16.91 0.96 7.80
CA ILE A 7 16.43 0.30 6.58
C ILE A 7 14.99 -0.19 6.78
N VAL A 8 14.69 -0.79 7.93
CA VAL A 8 13.34 -1.25 8.26
C VAL A 8 12.36 -0.08 8.32
N VAL A 9 12.73 1.04 8.96
CA VAL A 9 11.87 2.23 9.00
C VAL A 9 11.60 2.77 7.60
N ILE A 10 12.62 2.88 6.74
CA ILE A 10 12.45 3.34 5.35
C ILE A 10 11.52 2.38 4.60
N PHE A 11 11.74 1.08 4.74
CA PHE A 11 10.88 0.07 4.13
C PHE A 11 9.42 0.23 4.57
N LEU A 12 9.16 0.37 5.87
CA LEU A 12 7.82 0.58 6.40
C LEU A 12 7.20 1.87 5.86
N LEU A 13 7.94 2.98 5.89
CA LEU A 13 7.47 4.29 5.41
C LEU A 13 7.14 4.30 3.92
N VAL A 14 7.89 3.58 3.09
CA VAL A 14 7.60 3.45 1.64
C VAL A 14 6.35 2.62 1.40
N ASN A 15 6.08 1.61 2.23
CA ASN A 15 4.90 0.77 2.09
C ASN A 15 3.59 1.52 2.44
N ILE A 16 3.61 2.49 3.36
CA ILE A 16 2.41 3.28 3.74
C ILE A 16 1.73 3.92 2.52
N PRO A 17 2.41 4.76 1.70
CA PRO A 17 1.78 5.37 0.54
C PRO A 17 1.43 4.34 -0.53
N ILE A 18 2.13 3.21 -0.62
CA ILE A 18 1.78 2.15 -1.58
C ILE A 18 0.41 1.56 -1.24
N VAL A 19 0.21 1.15 0.02
CA VAL A 19 -1.08 0.60 0.46
C VAL A 19 -2.19 1.65 0.33
N LEU A 20 -1.94 2.89 0.75
CA LEU A 20 -2.96 3.95 0.74
C LEU A 20 -3.33 4.45 -0.66
N PHE A 21 -2.35 4.58 -1.56
CA PHE A 21 -2.55 5.25 -2.84
C PHE A 21 -2.64 4.31 -4.03
N LEU A 22 -2.03 3.13 -3.98
CA LEU A 22 -2.11 2.15 -5.06
C LEU A 22 -3.11 1.05 -4.71
N GLU A 23 -2.93 0.38 -3.56
CA GLU A 23 -3.74 -0.79 -3.23
C GLU A 23 -5.17 -0.44 -2.83
N ALA A 24 -5.37 0.63 -2.06
CA ALA A 24 -6.70 1.05 -1.64
C ALA A 24 -7.64 1.36 -2.82
N GLN A 25 -7.11 1.67 -4.02
CA GLN A 25 -7.92 1.87 -5.23
C GLN A 25 -8.69 0.61 -5.65
N ALA A 26 -8.28 -0.59 -5.19
CA ALA A 26 -9.01 -1.83 -5.46
C ALA A 26 -10.33 -1.94 -4.69
N VAL A 27 -10.47 -1.22 -3.55
CA VAL A 27 -11.60 -1.35 -2.62
C VAL A 27 -12.35 -0.03 -2.40
N LEU A 28 -11.68 1.10 -2.60
CA LEU A 28 -12.25 2.44 -2.48
C LEU A 28 -12.67 2.98 -3.85
N PRO A 29 -13.68 3.86 -3.91
CA PRO A 29 -14.13 4.43 -5.17
C PRO A 29 -13.08 5.38 -5.78
N SER A 30 -12.98 5.36 -7.12
CA SER A 30 -11.95 6.06 -7.88
C SER A 30 -11.95 7.58 -7.73
N TRP A 31 -13.09 8.20 -7.37
CA TRP A 31 -13.19 9.65 -7.18
C TRP A 31 -12.42 10.18 -5.96
N LEU A 32 -12.05 9.31 -5.01
CA LEU A 32 -11.18 9.65 -3.89
C LEU A 32 -9.71 9.86 -4.32
N PHE A 33 -9.35 9.41 -5.51
CA PHE A 33 -7.97 9.39 -5.99
C PHE A 33 -7.78 10.37 -7.14
N PRO A 34 -6.76 11.24 -7.08
CA PRO A 34 -6.33 12.05 -8.22
C PRO A 34 -6.08 11.21 -9.47
N LYS A 35 -6.36 11.79 -10.64
CA LYS A 35 -6.15 11.13 -11.95
C LYS A 35 -4.71 10.61 -12.14
N PHE A 36 -3.72 11.28 -11.55
CA PHE A 36 -2.34 10.84 -11.55
C PHE A 36 -2.17 9.45 -10.92
N LEU A 37 -2.72 9.21 -9.73
CA LEU A 37 -2.62 7.93 -9.02
C LEU A 37 -3.36 6.82 -9.77
N GLN A 38 -4.53 7.13 -10.35
CA GLN A 38 -5.25 6.18 -11.20
C GLN A 38 -4.42 5.82 -12.45
N GLY A 39 -3.75 6.82 -13.04
CA GLY A 39 -2.82 6.64 -14.15
C GLY A 39 -1.63 5.76 -13.78
N LEU A 40 -1.11 5.92 -12.56
CA LEU A 40 0.00 5.13 -12.03
C LEU A 40 -0.36 3.65 -11.85
N VAL A 41 -1.55 3.35 -11.29
CA VAL A 41 -2.06 1.96 -11.20
C VAL A 41 -2.21 1.37 -12.60
N LYS A 42 -2.82 2.11 -13.54
CA LYS A 42 -2.98 1.65 -14.93
C LYS A 42 -1.63 1.41 -15.62
N TRP A 43 -0.64 2.26 -15.37
CA TRP A 43 0.72 2.07 -15.85
C TRP A 43 1.33 0.81 -15.24
N HIS A 44 1.20 0.61 -13.93
CA HIS A 44 1.71 -0.56 -13.22
C HIS A 44 1.13 -1.88 -13.76
N VAL A 45 -0.20 -1.92 -13.98
CA VAL A 45 -0.90 -3.08 -14.57
C VAL A 45 -0.42 -3.37 -15.99
N ARG A 46 -0.11 -2.34 -16.79
CA ARG A 46 0.44 -2.52 -18.14
C ARG A 46 1.90 -2.96 -18.13
N ALA A 47 2.71 -2.39 -17.25
CA ALA A 47 4.15 -2.64 -17.19
C ALA A 47 4.48 -4.03 -16.61
N ASN A 48 3.78 -4.44 -15.54
CA ASN A 48 4.06 -5.67 -14.81
C ASN A 48 3.06 -6.79 -15.07
N GLY A 49 1.97 -6.51 -15.81
CA GLY A 49 0.94 -7.50 -16.07
C GLY A 49 0.11 -7.87 -14.84
N ASP A 50 0.10 -7.04 -13.80
CA ASP A 50 -0.59 -7.30 -12.53
C ASP A 50 -2.09 -7.55 -12.74
N PHE A 51 -2.48 -8.83 -12.68
CA PHE A 51 -3.86 -9.27 -12.87
C PHE A 51 -4.74 -8.98 -11.66
N PHE A 52 -4.17 -8.88 -10.46
CA PHE A 52 -4.92 -8.60 -9.24
C PHE A 52 -5.48 -7.18 -9.26
N MET A 53 -4.66 -6.21 -9.65
CA MET A 53 -5.10 -4.82 -9.81
C MET A 53 -5.92 -4.59 -11.09
N ARG A 54 -5.80 -5.46 -12.09
CA ARG A 54 -6.60 -5.37 -13.33
C ARG A 54 -8.04 -5.80 -13.10
N ASP A 55 -8.22 -7.01 -12.56
CA ASP A 55 -9.52 -7.68 -12.50
C ASP A 55 -10.18 -7.51 -11.12
N MET A 56 -9.39 -7.15 -10.10
CA MET A 56 -9.83 -6.87 -8.73
C MET A 56 -10.85 -7.90 -8.21
N PRO A 57 -10.50 -9.20 -8.20
CA PRO A 57 -11.44 -10.25 -7.79
C PRO A 57 -11.84 -10.08 -6.32
N SER A 58 -13.04 -10.55 -5.96
CA SER A 58 -13.63 -10.29 -4.64
C SER A 58 -12.76 -10.75 -3.45
N TYR A 59 -12.03 -11.86 -3.58
CA TYR A 59 -11.11 -12.31 -2.52
C TYR A 59 -9.91 -11.36 -2.36
N PHE A 60 -9.38 -10.82 -3.47
CA PHE A 60 -8.28 -9.85 -3.44
C PHE A 60 -8.71 -8.56 -2.76
N LYS A 61 -9.93 -8.08 -3.06
CA LYS A 61 -10.53 -6.95 -2.33
C LYS A 61 -10.62 -7.22 -0.82
N GLY A 62 -10.95 -8.44 -0.42
CA GLY A 62 -10.93 -8.85 0.99
C GLY A 62 -9.54 -8.75 1.62
N ILE A 63 -8.50 -9.19 0.92
CA ILE A 63 -7.09 -9.07 1.36
C ILE A 63 -6.69 -7.60 1.49
N VAL A 64 -6.99 -6.77 0.50
CA VAL A 64 -6.68 -5.33 0.52
C VAL A 64 -7.40 -4.63 1.68
N LEU A 65 -8.65 -5.00 1.98
CA LEU A 65 -9.36 -4.50 3.16
C LEU A 65 -8.65 -4.92 4.45
N ALA A 66 -8.23 -6.17 4.58
CA ALA A 66 -7.47 -6.62 5.74
C ALA A 66 -6.15 -5.84 5.89
N ASP A 67 -5.47 -5.55 4.78
CA ASP A 67 -4.26 -4.74 4.79
C ASP A 67 -4.53 -3.29 5.23
N LEU A 68 -5.64 -2.69 4.80
CA LEU A 68 -6.05 -1.35 5.24
C LEU A 68 -6.39 -1.30 6.74
N PHE A 69 -7.11 -2.29 7.26
CA PHE A 69 -7.61 -2.26 8.64
C PHE A 69 -6.62 -2.79 9.68
N PHE A 70 -5.77 -3.75 9.32
CA PHE A 70 -4.85 -4.39 10.26
C PHE A 70 -3.41 -4.01 9.96
N ARG A 71 -2.95 -4.19 8.73
CA ARG A 71 -1.54 -3.99 8.39
C ARG A 71 -1.14 -2.51 8.43
N LEU A 72 -1.98 -1.61 7.92
CA LEU A 72 -1.71 -0.17 7.89
C LEU A 72 -1.51 0.43 9.30
N PRO A 73 -2.42 0.25 10.29
CA PRO A 73 -2.18 0.78 11.63
C PRO A 73 -0.96 0.13 12.30
N LEU A 74 -0.73 -1.16 12.09
CA LEU A 74 0.48 -1.84 12.57
C LEU A 74 1.74 -1.24 11.96
N LEU A 75 1.71 -0.85 10.68
CA LEU A 75 2.85 -0.21 10.00
C LEU A 75 3.22 1.12 10.66
N PHE A 76 2.23 1.96 11.00
CA PHE A 76 2.47 3.23 11.70
C PHE A 76 3.04 3.00 13.11
N LEU A 77 2.49 2.04 13.85
CA LEU A 77 2.98 1.69 15.19
C LEU A 77 4.41 1.15 15.13
N ASN A 78 4.72 0.28 14.16
CA ASN A 78 6.05 -0.28 13.97
C ASN A 78 7.05 0.80 13.53
N ALA A 79 6.71 1.65 12.57
CA ALA A 79 7.57 2.75 12.15
C ALA A 79 7.92 3.68 13.31
N LYS A 80 6.94 3.97 14.18
CA LYS A 80 7.16 4.72 15.42
C LYS A 80 8.07 3.94 16.40
N ALA A 81 7.78 2.67 16.63
CA ALA A 81 8.54 1.83 17.56
C ALA A 81 10.03 1.73 17.16
N PHE A 82 10.32 1.46 15.89
CA PHE A 82 11.70 1.39 15.38
C PHE A 82 12.39 2.76 15.26
N TYR A 83 11.63 3.86 15.21
CA TYR A 83 12.21 5.20 15.26
C TYR A 83 12.62 5.60 16.68
N TYR A 84 11.82 5.27 17.70
CA TYR A 84 12.09 5.67 19.09
C TYR A 84 12.84 4.63 19.93
N GLY A 85 12.84 3.36 19.53
CA GLY A 85 13.70 2.30 20.08
C GLY A 85 15.13 2.37 19.57
#